data_AF-A0A2G9UP81-F1
#
_entry.id   AF-A0A2G9UP81-F1
#
_cell.length_a   1.000
_cell.length_b   1.000
_cell.length_c   1.000
_cell.angle_alpha   90.00
_cell.angle_beta   90.00
_cell.angle_gamma   90.00
#
_symmetry.space_group_name_H-M   'P 1'
#
loop_
_entity.id
_entity.type
_entity.pdbx_description
1 polymer ?
#
loop_
_entity_poly.entity_id
_entity_poly.type
_entity_poly.pdbx_seq_one_letter_code
_entity_poly.pdbx_strand_id
1 'polypeptide(L)'
;MEWLIITFLAIRLPLNTSDNLLINTESLGFYRVNYDEEGWARIARQLNDDHTKFSKSARARIISDALALAEAGQLPYKTAFGIISYLPEEKNFLPLSVAVKALGNLYDRVSDTDLEESTKVFILEKLKTVFNTIDFDILSFADGEDVLERLMYECVKPGKASLHKSDVYPLIAAMSDQLVGAEVVSDFILDNWKELTDRFSQDRGGLTAVLERGVSLNSEREIKQVRYCDRV
;
A
#
# COMPACT_ATOMS: atom_id res chain seq x y z
N MET A 1 8.46 34.44 -10.09
CA MET A 1 8.32 33.13 -10.74
C MET A 1 6.90 33.04 -11.24
N GLU A 2 6.72 33.21 -12.55
CA GLU A 2 5.43 33.03 -13.21
C GLU A 2 5.25 31.52 -13.43
N TRP A 3 4.22 30.95 -12.81
CA TRP A 3 3.80 29.60 -13.13
C TRP A 3 3.12 29.65 -14.50
N LEU A 4 3.52 28.77 -15.42
CA LEU A 4 2.88 28.59 -16.72
C LEU A 4 1.43 28.12 -16.51
N ILE A 5 0.47 29.05 -16.50
CA ILE A 5 -0.95 28.75 -16.66
C ILE A 5 -1.23 28.70 -18.17
N ILE A 6 -0.79 27.63 -18.82
CA ILE A 6 -1.21 27.35 -20.19
C ILE A 6 -2.49 26.52 -20.10
N THR A 7 -3.58 27.06 -20.64
CA THR A 7 -4.85 26.33 -20.77
C THR A 7 -4.86 25.39 -21.97
N PHE A 8 -4.14 25.70 -23.05
CA PHE A 8 -3.91 24.82 -24.20
C PHE A 8 -2.68 25.26 -25.02
N LEU A 9 -1.76 24.34 -25.33
CA LEU A 9 -0.65 24.55 -26.25
C LEU A 9 -0.46 23.31 -27.11
N ALA A 10 -0.43 23.49 -28.44
CA ALA A 10 -0.12 22.43 -29.39
C ALA A 10 1.31 22.60 -29.91
N ILE A 11 2.13 21.56 -29.77
CA ILE A 11 3.51 21.53 -30.26
C ILE A 11 3.62 20.44 -31.32
N ARG A 12 4.20 20.76 -32.48
CA ARG A 12 4.57 19.76 -33.49
C ARG A 12 6.00 19.29 -33.25
N LEU A 13 6.16 18.01 -32.97
CA LEU A 13 7.46 17.37 -32.84
C LEU A 13 7.77 16.61 -34.14
N PRO A 14 9.01 16.66 -34.66
CA PRO A 14 9.42 15.91 -35.85
C PRO A 14 9.67 14.44 -35.48
N LEU A 15 8.63 13.74 -35.05
CA LEU A 15 8.67 12.35 -34.63
C LEU A 15 8.09 11.43 -35.71
N ASN A 16 8.59 10.21 -35.77
CA ASN A 16 7.94 9.16 -36.53
C ASN A 16 6.66 8.75 -35.78
N THR A 17 5.52 8.70 -36.45
CA THR A 17 4.23 8.27 -35.88
C THR A 17 4.24 6.82 -35.39
N SER A 18 5.27 6.07 -35.74
CA SER A 18 5.50 4.70 -35.31
C SER A 18 6.13 4.61 -33.92
N ASP A 19 6.78 5.67 -33.45
CA ASP A 19 7.52 5.68 -32.19
C ASP A 19 6.59 5.95 -31.00
N ASN A 20 6.88 5.30 -29.87
CA ASN A 20 6.19 5.60 -28.62
C ASN A 20 6.72 6.92 -28.04
N LEU A 21 5.86 7.94 -27.96
CA LEU A 21 6.18 9.16 -27.23
C LEU A 21 5.86 8.96 -25.75
N LEU A 22 6.89 8.82 -24.92
CA LEU A 22 6.74 8.82 -23.47
C LEU A 22 7.17 10.16 -22.89
N ILE A 23 6.34 10.72 -22.02
CA ILE A 23 6.58 12.00 -21.37
C ILE A 23 6.76 11.74 -19.86
N ASN A 24 7.64 12.52 -19.23
CA ASN A 24 7.90 12.48 -17.78
C ASN A 24 8.37 11.12 -17.24
N THR A 25 9.12 10.34 -18.03
CA THR A 25 9.55 8.96 -17.68
C THR A 25 10.34 8.87 -16.38
N GLU A 26 11.17 9.86 -16.08
CA GLU A 26 11.98 9.92 -14.86
C GLU A 26 11.27 10.67 -13.73
N SER A 27 9.99 11.03 -13.89
CA SER A 27 9.20 11.67 -12.84
C SER A 27 9.74 13.02 -12.34
N LEU A 28 10.54 13.72 -13.16
CA LEU A 28 11.14 15.01 -12.80
C LEU A 28 10.12 16.15 -12.80
N GLY A 29 9.05 16.00 -13.59
CA GLY A 29 7.93 16.92 -13.60
C GLY A 29 6.88 16.57 -12.56
N PHE A 30 6.39 17.57 -11.82
CA PHE A 30 5.25 17.42 -10.91
C PHE A 30 3.91 17.49 -11.66
N TYR A 31 3.73 16.58 -12.61
CA TYR A 31 2.49 16.42 -13.37
C TYR A 31 2.31 14.97 -13.81
N ARG A 32 1.06 14.61 -14.13
CA ARG A 32 0.69 13.31 -14.71
C ARG A 32 0.50 13.45 -16.21
N VAL A 33 0.74 12.38 -16.95
CA VAL A 33 0.55 12.35 -18.39
C VAL A 33 -0.68 11.51 -18.72
N ASN A 34 -1.63 12.11 -19.43
CA ASN A 34 -2.76 11.39 -20.00
C ASN A 34 -2.59 11.34 -21.52
N TYR A 35 -2.41 10.15 -22.05
CA TYR A 35 -2.36 9.91 -23.50
C TYR A 35 -3.78 9.77 -24.05
N ASP A 36 -3.92 9.93 -25.36
CA ASP A 36 -5.16 9.55 -26.02
C ASP A 36 -5.31 8.01 -26.07
N GLU A 37 -6.45 7.54 -26.56
CA GLU A 37 -6.78 6.11 -26.60
C GLU A 37 -5.73 5.31 -27.39
N GLU A 38 -5.25 5.86 -28.52
CA GLU A 38 -4.23 5.21 -29.33
C GLU A 38 -2.89 5.15 -28.61
N GLY A 39 -2.47 6.23 -27.95
CA GLY A 39 -1.26 6.28 -27.16
C GLY A 39 -1.26 5.26 -26.03
N TRP A 40 -2.34 5.19 -25.25
CA TRP A 40 -2.48 4.16 -24.21
C TRP A 40 -2.46 2.74 -24.77
N ALA A 41 -3.14 2.49 -25.90
CA ALA A 41 -3.15 1.18 -26.54
C ALA A 41 -1.74 0.76 -27.03
N ARG A 42 -0.97 1.69 -27.58
CA ARG A 42 0.43 1.46 -28.00
C ARG A 42 1.34 1.16 -26.82
N ILE A 43 1.21 1.91 -25.73
CA ILE A 43 1.97 1.68 -24.49
C ILE A 43 1.63 0.30 -23.91
N ALA A 44 0.35 -0.04 -23.80
CA ALA A 44 -0.09 -1.34 -23.31
C ALA A 44 0.48 -2.48 -24.17
N ARG A 45 0.41 -2.36 -25.50
CA ARG A 45 0.99 -3.35 -26.41
C ARG A 45 2.50 -3.51 -26.19
N GLN A 46 3.24 -2.41 -26.12
CA GLN A 46 4.69 -2.47 -25.89
C GLN A 46 5.04 -3.10 -24.53
N LEU A 47 4.27 -2.82 -23.48
CA LEU A 47 4.47 -3.44 -22.16
C LEU A 47 4.24 -4.95 -22.18
N ASN A 48 3.21 -5.43 -22.88
CA ASN A 48 2.91 -6.85 -22.98
C ASN A 48 3.90 -7.58 -23.92
N ASP A 49 4.31 -6.95 -25.03
CA ASP A 49 5.23 -7.56 -26.00
C ASP A 49 6.66 -7.61 -25.46
N ASP A 50 7.15 -6.49 -24.91
CA ASP A 50 8.47 -6.37 -24.31
C ASP A 50 8.53 -5.13 -23.40
N HIS A 51 8.22 -5.31 -22.12
CA HIS A 51 8.28 -4.22 -21.14
C HIS A 51 9.69 -3.65 -20.97
N THR A 52 10.76 -4.37 -21.32
CA THR A 52 12.14 -3.94 -21.04
C THR A 52 12.59 -2.80 -21.95
N LYS A 53 11.88 -2.53 -23.05
CA LYS A 53 12.10 -1.34 -23.89
C LYS A 53 11.83 -0.03 -23.16
N PHE A 54 10.99 -0.05 -22.13
CA PHE A 54 10.79 1.11 -21.26
C PHE A 54 11.68 0.99 -20.02
N SER A 55 12.24 2.11 -19.56
CA SER A 55 13.03 2.12 -18.31
C SER A 55 12.16 1.74 -17.10
N LYS A 56 12.79 1.30 -16.02
CA LYS A 56 12.08 0.96 -14.77
C LYS A 56 11.29 2.17 -14.24
N SER A 57 11.87 3.37 -14.32
CA SER A 57 11.21 4.63 -13.95
C SER A 57 10.01 4.91 -14.84
N ALA A 58 10.16 4.75 -16.16
CA ALA A 58 9.09 4.98 -17.12
C ALA A 58 7.88 4.09 -16.83
N ARG A 59 8.12 2.79 -16.60
CA ARG A 59 7.04 1.84 -16.27
C ARG A 59 6.34 2.16 -14.96
N ALA A 60 7.10 2.50 -13.93
CA ALA A 60 6.54 2.93 -12.65
C ALA A 60 5.67 4.19 -12.80
N ARG A 61 6.12 5.18 -13.59
CA ARG A 61 5.33 6.38 -13.91
C ARG A 61 4.06 6.03 -14.68
N ILE A 62 4.16 5.21 -15.74
CA ILE A 62 3.02 4.77 -16.56
C ILE A 62 1.95 4.09 -15.69
N ILE A 63 2.34 3.17 -14.81
CA ILE A 63 1.42 2.49 -13.88
C ILE A 63 0.76 3.50 -12.95
N SER A 64 1.56 4.39 -12.34
CA SER A 64 1.04 5.40 -11.41
C SER A 64 0.01 6.32 -12.08
N ASP A 65 0.32 6.80 -13.27
CA ASP A 65 -0.55 7.73 -13.99
C ASP A 65 -1.81 7.03 -14.48
N ALA A 66 -1.71 5.84 -15.08
CA ALA A 66 -2.87 5.10 -15.56
C ALA A 66 -3.88 4.79 -14.44
N LEU A 67 -3.42 4.28 -13.29
CA LEU A 67 -4.32 3.94 -12.18
C LEU A 67 -4.89 5.18 -11.49
N ALA A 68 -4.10 6.25 -11.31
CA ALA A 68 -4.60 7.49 -10.73
C ALA A 68 -5.58 8.23 -11.65
N LEU A 69 -5.36 8.20 -12.97
CA LEU A 69 -6.29 8.77 -13.95
C LEU A 69 -7.61 7.97 -13.98
N ALA A 70 -7.54 6.64 -13.83
CA ALA A 70 -8.74 5.82 -13.75
C ALA A 70 -9.54 6.09 -12.47
N GLU A 71 -8.85 6.21 -11.34
CA GLU A 71 -9.44 6.60 -10.05
C GLU A 71 -10.10 8.00 -10.13
N ALA A 72 -9.50 8.93 -10.88
CA ALA A 72 -10.06 10.26 -11.12
C ALA A 72 -11.17 10.30 -12.19
N GLY A 73 -11.54 9.16 -12.79
CA GLY A 73 -12.53 9.09 -13.87
C GLY A 73 -12.07 9.72 -15.21
N GLN A 74 -10.77 9.98 -15.36
CA GLN A 74 -10.16 10.58 -16.56
C GLN A 74 -9.61 9.55 -17.55
N LEU A 75 -9.58 8.28 -17.15
CA LEU A 75 -9.20 7.14 -17.98
C LEU A 75 -10.15 5.97 -17.68
N PRO A 76 -10.67 5.23 -18.67
CA PRO A 76 -11.45 4.04 -18.38
C PRO A 76 -10.61 3.00 -17.63
N TYR A 77 -11.16 2.37 -16.58
CA TYR A 77 -10.48 1.29 -15.85
C TYR A 77 -10.04 0.15 -16.77
N LYS A 78 -10.81 -0.15 -17.83
CA LYS A 78 -10.42 -1.13 -18.86
C LYS A 78 -9.04 -0.80 -19.47
N THR A 79 -8.77 0.47 -19.74
CA THR A 79 -7.48 0.90 -20.29
C THR A 79 -6.37 0.81 -19.25
N ALA A 80 -6.62 1.26 -18.01
CA ALA A 80 -5.65 1.14 -16.92
C ALA A 80 -5.32 -0.33 -16.61
N PHE A 81 -6.30 -1.22 -16.61
CA PHE A 81 -6.11 -2.67 -16.45
C PHE A 81 -5.36 -3.31 -17.62
N GLY A 82 -5.54 -2.80 -18.84
CA GLY A 82 -4.70 -3.15 -19.99
C GLY A 82 -3.24 -2.71 -19.83
N ILE A 83 -2.98 -1.60 -19.13
CA ILE A 83 -1.62 -1.16 -18.83
C ILE A 83 -0.95 -2.06 -17.81
N ILE A 84 -1.66 -2.50 -16.77
CA ILE A 84 -1.08 -3.36 -15.73
C ILE A 84 -1.16 -4.85 -16.04
N SER A 85 -1.66 -5.25 -17.22
CA SER A 85 -1.79 -6.66 -17.58
C SER A 85 -0.45 -7.38 -17.66
N TYR A 86 0.64 -6.65 -17.97
CA TYR A 86 2.00 -7.18 -18.07
C TYR A 86 2.67 -7.45 -16.71
N LEU A 87 2.09 -6.99 -15.59
CA LEU A 87 2.72 -7.08 -14.26
C LEU A 87 3.22 -8.48 -13.87
N PRO A 88 2.58 -9.60 -14.26
CA PRO A 88 3.13 -10.93 -14.02
C PRO A 88 4.54 -11.16 -14.59
N GLU A 89 4.95 -10.42 -15.63
CA GLU A 89 6.29 -10.54 -16.21
C GLU A 89 7.30 -9.56 -15.57
N GLU A 90 6.83 -8.61 -14.76
CA GLU A 90 7.69 -7.59 -14.15
C GLU A 90 8.52 -8.14 -12.99
N LYS A 91 9.83 -7.83 -13.00
CA LYS A 91 10.79 -8.27 -11.99
C LYS A 91 11.42 -7.12 -11.20
N ASN A 92 11.16 -5.87 -11.59
CA ASN A 92 11.79 -4.72 -10.97
C ASN A 92 10.94 -4.19 -9.82
N PHE A 93 11.57 -4.01 -8.67
CA PHE A 93 10.93 -3.52 -7.45
C PHE A 93 10.20 -2.19 -7.63
N LEU A 94 10.77 -1.25 -8.38
CA LEU A 94 10.18 0.09 -8.51
C LEU A 94 8.78 0.07 -9.17
N PRO A 95 8.59 -0.48 -10.39
CA PRO A 95 7.24 -0.66 -10.96
C PRO A 95 6.29 -1.49 -10.07
N LEU A 96 6.79 -2.57 -9.46
CA LEU A 96 5.98 -3.44 -8.59
C LEU A 96 5.48 -2.71 -7.34
N SER A 97 6.34 -1.93 -6.67
CA SER A 97 5.94 -1.19 -5.46
C SER A 97 4.86 -0.14 -5.74
N VAL A 98 4.91 0.52 -6.91
CA VAL A 98 3.86 1.44 -7.36
C VAL A 98 2.56 0.71 -7.66
N ALA A 99 2.63 -0.45 -8.33
CA ALA A 99 1.46 -1.27 -8.63
C ALA A 99 0.79 -1.78 -7.35
N VAL A 100 1.55 -2.34 -6.40
CA VAL A 100 1.04 -2.84 -5.12
C VAL A 100 0.29 -1.74 -4.38
N LYS A 101 0.89 -0.55 -4.25
CA LYS A 101 0.23 0.59 -3.59
C LYS A 101 -1.08 0.97 -4.26
N ALA A 102 -1.07 1.11 -5.59
CA ALA A 102 -2.25 1.53 -6.33
C ALA A 102 -3.36 0.46 -6.35
N LEU A 103 -3.00 -0.81 -6.38
CA LEU A 103 -3.94 -1.93 -6.27
C LEU A 103 -4.51 -2.08 -4.85
N GLY A 104 -3.70 -1.82 -3.81
CA GLY A 104 -4.18 -1.73 -2.43
C GLY A 104 -5.26 -0.65 -2.28
N ASN A 105 -4.98 0.56 -2.75
CA ASN A 105 -5.97 1.65 -2.78
C ASN A 105 -7.26 1.27 -3.56
N LEU A 106 -7.13 0.50 -4.64
CA LEU A 106 -8.29 0.00 -5.38
C LEU A 106 -9.10 -1.00 -4.54
N TYR A 107 -8.43 -1.93 -3.87
CA TYR A 107 -9.06 -2.91 -2.99
C TYR A 107 -9.82 -2.24 -1.85
N ASP A 108 -9.20 -1.27 -1.16
CA ASP A 108 -9.82 -0.53 -0.05
C ASP A 108 -11.09 0.22 -0.46
N ARG A 109 -11.22 0.57 -1.75
CA ARG A 109 -12.43 1.24 -2.28
C ARG A 109 -13.56 0.29 -2.62
N VAL A 110 -13.25 -0.99 -2.83
CA VAL A 110 -14.23 -2.02 -3.19
C VAL A 110 -14.45 -3.03 -2.06
N SER A 111 -13.78 -2.86 -0.92
CA SER A 111 -14.05 -3.64 0.28
C SER A 111 -15.51 -3.50 0.68
N ASP A 112 -16.11 -4.59 1.16
CA ASP A 112 -17.52 -4.66 1.54
C ASP A 112 -18.51 -4.44 0.38
N THR A 113 -18.06 -4.61 -0.86
CA THR A 113 -18.93 -4.58 -2.05
C THR A 113 -18.99 -5.95 -2.73
N ASP A 114 -20.00 -6.14 -3.59
CA ASP A 114 -20.14 -7.35 -4.41
C ASP A 114 -18.93 -7.60 -5.35
N LEU A 115 -18.04 -6.62 -5.52
CA LEU A 115 -16.83 -6.71 -6.36
C LEU A 115 -15.58 -7.13 -5.59
N GLU A 116 -15.62 -7.19 -4.25
CA GLU A 116 -14.44 -7.42 -3.41
C GLU A 116 -13.72 -8.72 -3.80
N GLU A 117 -14.45 -9.84 -3.83
CA GLU A 117 -13.87 -11.15 -4.12
C GLU A 117 -13.25 -11.21 -5.51
N SER A 118 -13.95 -10.65 -6.51
CA SER A 118 -13.44 -10.58 -7.89
C SER A 118 -12.18 -9.72 -7.99
N THR A 119 -12.11 -8.63 -7.22
CA THR A 119 -10.96 -7.72 -7.18
C THR A 119 -9.77 -8.37 -6.48
N LYS A 120 -10.01 -9.12 -5.40
CA LYS A 120 -8.97 -9.90 -4.71
C LYS A 120 -8.32 -10.90 -5.65
N VAL A 121 -9.12 -11.69 -6.38
CA VAL A 121 -8.61 -12.64 -7.38
C VAL A 121 -7.79 -11.92 -8.46
N PHE A 122 -8.29 -10.80 -8.97
CA PHE A 122 -7.59 -10.00 -9.97
C PHE A 122 -6.24 -9.48 -9.46
N ILE A 123 -6.19 -8.92 -8.25
CA ILE A 123 -4.95 -8.39 -7.65
C ILE A 123 -3.93 -9.52 -7.45
N LEU A 124 -4.36 -10.67 -6.91
CA LEU A 124 -3.50 -11.83 -6.72
C LEU A 124 -2.93 -12.35 -8.04
N GLU A 125 -3.72 -12.36 -9.12
CA GLU A 125 -3.26 -12.70 -10.46
C GLU A 125 -2.14 -11.75 -10.93
N LYS A 126 -2.32 -10.43 -10.75
CA LYS A 126 -1.33 -9.42 -11.18
C LYS A 126 -0.06 -9.40 -10.34
N LEU A 127 -0.14 -9.75 -9.07
CA LEU A 127 0.99 -9.74 -8.14
C LEU A 127 1.64 -11.12 -7.94
N LYS A 128 1.22 -12.14 -8.69
CA LYS A 128 1.73 -13.51 -8.59
C LYS A 128 3.26 -13.58 -8.54
N THR A 129 3.95 -12.78 -9.34
CA THR A 129 5.41 -12.79 -9.42
C THR A 129 6.07 -12.22 -8.17
N VAL A 130 5.45 -11.23 -7.52
CA VAL A 130 5.91 -10.73 -6.22
C VAL A 130 5.85 -11.86 -5.20
N PHE A 131 4.72 -12.57 -5.12
CA PHE A 131 4.55 -13.67 -4.18
C PHE A 131 5.51 -14.82 -4.43
N ASN A 132 5.79 -15.16 -5.69
CA ASN A 132 6.76 -16.21 -6.02
C ASN A 132 8.21 -15.82 -5.71
N THR A 133 8.52 -14.52 -5.65
CA THR A 133 9.86 -14.04 -5.28
C THR A 133 10.06 -13.92 -3.78
N ILE A 134 8.98 -13.90 -3.00
CA ILE A 134 9.03 -13.86 -1.55
C ILE A 134 9.23 -15.28 -1.05
N ASP A 135 10.36 -15.52 -0.41
CA ASP A 135 10.57 -16.74 0.35
C ASP A 135 9.77 -16.63 1.66
N PHE A 136 8.57 -17.23 1.63
CA PHE A 136 7.73 -17.31 2.82
C PHE A 136 8.34 -18.17 3.91
N ASP A 137 9.32 -19.03 3.60
CA ASP A 137 10.02 -19.82 4.61
C ASP A 137 10.99 -18.96 5.45
N ILE A 138 11.49 -17.84 4.89
CA ILE A 138 12.22 -16.82 5.66
C ILE A 138 11.26 -16.04 6.59
N LEU A 139 9.98 -15.94 6.21
CA LEU A 139 8.94 -15.34 7.04
C LEU A 139 8.33 -16.33 8.03
N SER A 140 8.40 -17.64 7.76
CA SER A 140 8.03 -18.71 8.68
C SER A 140 9.24 -19.11 9.52
N PHE A 141 9.40 -18.47 10.67
CA PHE A 141 10.43 -18.87 11.61
C PHE A 141 10.15 -20.28 12.16
N ALA A 142 11.20 -21.07 12.33
CA ALA A 142 11.19 -22.53 12.44
C ALA A 142 10.44 -23.15 13.64
N ASP A 143 9.88 -22.36 14.53
CA ASP A 143 9.12 -22.83 15.68
C ASP A 143 7.79 -22.07 15.68
N GLY A 144 6.68 -22.79 15.53
CA GLY A 144 5.32 -22.27 15.39
C GLY A 144 4.75 -21.53 16.62
N GLU A 145 5.51 -20.61 17.21
CA GLU A 145 4.97 -19.49 17.96
C GLU A 145 4.45 -18.46 16.94
N ASP A 146 3.21 -18.02 17.12
CA ASP A 146 2.60 -17.04 16.24
C ASP A 146 3.47 -15.77 16.21
N VAL A 147 3.96 -15.39 15.03
CA VAL A 147 4.86 -14.24 14.85
C VAL A 147 4.24 -12.99 15.50
N LEU A 148 2.92 -12.90 15.43
CA LEU A 148 2.12 -11.87 16.08
C LEU A 148 2.25 -11.93 17.60
N GLU A 149 2.08 -13.10 18.23
CA GLU A 149 2.19 -13.25 19.69
C GLU A 149 3.58 -12.84 20.21
N ARG A 150 4.64 -13.19 19.48
CA ARG A 150 6.00 -12.82 19.88
C ARG A 150 6.31 -11.34 19.66
N LEU A 151 5.84 -10.74 18.56
CA LEU A 151 5.98 -9.30 18.32
C LEU A 151 5.17 -8.49 19.33
N MET A 152 3.97 -8.96 19.67
CA MET A 152 3.14 -8.44 20.75
C MET A 152 3.88 -8.55 22.09
N TYR A 153 4.41 -9.72 22.45
CA TYR A 153 5.22 -9.89 23.66
C TYR A 153 6.40 -8.89 23.74
N GLU A 154 7.13 -8.70 22.64
CA GLU A 154 8.22 -7.70 22.57
C GLU A 154 7.73 -6.24 22.62
N CYS A 155 6.45 -5.94 22.38
CA CYS A 155 5.84 -4.62 22.61
C CYS A 155 5.57 -4.32 24.09
N VAL A 156 5.45 -5.35 24.92
CA VAL A 156 5.12 -5.23 26.34
C VAL A 156 6.31 -5.50 27.26
N LYS A 157 7.32 -6.23 26.78
CA LYS A 157 8.50 -6.62 27.55
C LYS A 157 9.17 -5.45 28.30
N PRO A 158 9.23 -5.48 29.65
CA PRO A 158 9.93 -4.46 30.42
C PRO A 158 11.46 -4.63 30.33
N GLY A 159 12.20 -3.55 30.05
CA GLY A 159 13.67 -3.53 30.04
C GLY A 159 14.29 -3.53 28.63
N LYS A 160 15.34 -4.34 28.39
CA LYS A 160 15.99 -4.49 27.06
C LYS A 160 15.09 -5.28 26.10
N ALA A 161 13.99 -4.67 25.69
CA ALA A 161 13.22 -5.15 24.55
C ALA A 161 14.09 -5.09 23.29
N SER A 162 13.96 -6.08 22.42
CA SER A 162 14.62 -6.05 21.11
C SER A 162 14.00 -4.99 20.20
N LEU A 163 12.75 -4.61 20.48
CA LEU A 163 11.98 -3.61 19.75
C LEU A 163 12.11 -2.22 20.39
N HIS A 164 12.52 -1.22 19.59
CA HIS A 164 12.60 0.17 20.06
C HIS A 164 11.20 0.75 20.27
N LYS A 165 11.04 1.71 21.20
CA LYS A 165 9.73 2.31 21.51
C LYS A 165 9.07 2.97 20.29
N SER A 166 9.87 3.53 19.38
CA SER A 166 9.39 4.12 18.11
C SER A 166 8.75 3.12 17.17
N ASP A 167 9.10 1.83 17.29
CA ASP A 167 8.70 0.79 16.35
C ASP A 167 7.43 0.07 16.81
N VAL A 168 7.05 0.25 18.08
CA VAL A 168 5.81 -0.28 18.67
C VAL A 168 4.58 0.33 18.00
N TYR A 169 4.56 1.64 17.76
CA TYR A 169 3.42 2.29 17.12
C TYR A 169 3.19 1.84 15.66
N PRO A 170 4.20 1.89 14.76
CA PRO A 170 4.03 1.41 13.39
C PRO A 170 3.59 -0.07 13.32
N LEU A 171 4.06 -0.89 14.25
CA LEU A 171 3.68 -2.29 14.34
C LEU A 171 2.21 -2.46 14.74
N ILE A 172 1.78 -1.81 15.82
CA ILE A 172 0.38 -1.83 16.29
C ILE A 172 -0.56 -1.27 15.22
N ALA A 173 -0.16 -0.19 14.53
CA ALA A 173 -0.93 0.36 13.43
C ALA A 173 -1.07 -0.64 12.27
N ALA A 174 0.02 -1.27 11.83
CA ALA A 174 -0.01 -2.25 10.74
C ALA A 174 -0.86 -3.49 11.07
N MET A 175 -0.89 -3.91 12.33
CA MET A 175 -1.73 -5.02 12.80
C MET A 175 -3.20 -4.61 12.89
N SER A 176 -3.50 -3.42 13.39
CA SER A 176 -4.87 -2.92 13.55
C SER A 176 -5.55 -2.58 12.22
N ASP A 177 -4.77 -2.30 11.17
CA ASP A 177 -5.27 -2.08 9.82
C ASP A 177 -5.83 -3.37 9.17
N GLN A 178 -5.67 -4.55 9.80
CA GLN A 178 -6.25 -5.82 9.35
C GLN A 178 -7.51 -6.19 10.15
N LEU A 179 -8.56 -6.70 9.47
CA LEU A 179 -9.86 -7.03 10.09
C LEU A 179 -9.75 -7.99 11.29
N VAL A 180 -8.90 -9.02 11.19
CA VAL A 180 -8.63 -9.98 12.29
C VAL A 180 -7.62 -9.41 13.29
N GLY A 181 -6.66 -8.60 12.81
CA GLY A 181 -5.61 -8.02 13.64
C GLY A 181 -6.12 -6.94 14.59
N ALA A 182 -7.17 -6.21 14.22
CA ALA A 182 -7.80 -5.20 15.07
C ALA A 182 -8.34 -5.78 16.39
N GLU A 183 -9.03 -6.92 16.34
CA GLU A 183 -9.56 -7.59 17.55
C GLU A 183 -8.42 -8.14 18.42
N VAL A 184 -7.42 -8.77 17.81
CA VAL A 184 -6.24 -9.31 18.50
C VAL A 184 -5.42 -8.21 19.19
N VAL A 185 -5.21 -7.08 18.52
CA VAL A 185 -4.48 -5.93 19.08
C VAL A 185 -5.27 -5.26 20.20
N SER A 186 -6.60 -5.13 20.06
CA SER A 186 -7.47 -4.55 21.08
C SER A 186 -7.42 -5.39 22.36
N ASP A 187 -7.63 -6.72 22.26
CA ASP A 187 -7.52 -7.63 23.40
C ASP A 187 -6.10 -7.61 24.00
N PHE A 188 -5.05 -7.60 23.18
CA PHE A 188 -3.66 -7.52 23.65
C PHE A 188 -3.35 -6.24 24.45
N ILE A 189 -3.78 -5.07 23.98
CA ILE A 189 -3.56 -3.80 24.67
C ILE A 189 -4.28 -3.78 26.01
N LEU A 190 -5.51 -4.31 26.04
CA LEU A 190 -6.32 -4.38 27.24
C LEU A 190 -5.70 -5.33 28.27
N ASP A 191 -5.24 -6.51 27.84
CA ASP A 191 -4.65 -7.52 28.71
C ASP A 191 -3.29 -7.11 29.30
N ASN A 192 -2.57 -6.20 28.64
CA ASN A 192 -1.23 -5.76 29.02
C ASN A 192 -1.13 -4.26 29.34
N TRP A 193 -2.25 -3.66 29.75
CA TRP A 193 -2.38 -2.22 29.97
C TRP A 193 -1.32 -1.66 30.94
N LYS A 194 -1.12 -2.34 32.07
CA LYS A 194 -0.20 -1.88 33.11
C LYS A 194 1.24 -1.84 32.59
N GLU A 195 1.66 -2.88 31.91
CA GLU A 195 3.00 -3.01 31.35
C GLU A 195 3.24 -2.03 30.20
N LEU A 196 2.24 -1.75 29.37
CA LEU A 196 2.30 -0.71 28.34
C LEU A 196 2.42 0.69 28.95
N THR A 197 1.60 1.00 29.95
CA THR A 197 1.68 2.31 30.64
C THR A 197 3.02 2.50 31.34
N ASP A 198 3.59 1.45 31.95
CA ASP A 198 4.92 1.49 32.55
C ASP A 198 6.02 1.71 31.49
N ARG A 199 5.95 1.01 30.35
CA ARG A 199 6.90 1.14 29.24
C ARG A 199 6.87 2.54 28.62
N PHE A 200 5.69 3.12 28.47
CA PHE A 200 5.49 4.47 27.91
C PHE A 200 5.32 5.56 28.98
N SER A 201 5.70 5.29 30.23
CA SER A 201 5.55 6.22 31.36
C SER A 201 6.16 7.61 31.12
N GLN A 202 7.23 7.70 30.33
CA GLN A 202 7.92 8.94 29.94
C GLN A 202 7.53 9.44 28.53
N ASP A 203 6.66 8.73 27.81
CA ASP A 203 6.26 9.01 26.44
C ASP A 203 4.73 8.90 26.28
N ARG A 204 4.03 9.92 26.79
CA ARG A 204 2.56 10.00 26.69
C ARG A 204 2.07 10.05 25.24
N GLY A 205 2.85 10.66 24.33
CA GLY A 205 2.47 10.76 22.93
C GLY A 205 2.48 9.41 22.22
N GLY A 206 3.53 8.61 22.45
CA GLY A 206 3.60 7.23 21.96
C GLY A 206 2.48 6.35 22.51
N LEU A 207 2.16 6.47 23.81
CA LEU A 207 1.05 5.73 24.42
C LEU A 207 -0.30 6.11 23.79
N THR A 208 -0.59 7.40 23.61
CA THR A 208 -1.83 7.86 22.99
C THR A 208 -1.94 7.36 21.54
N ALA A 209 -0.85 7.42 20.77
CA ALA A 209 -0.86 6.95 19.38
C ALA A 209 -1.12 5.43 19.29
N VAL A 210 -0.56 4.64 20.20
CA VAL A 210 -0.85 3.20 20.32
C VAL A 210 -2.32 2.94 20.64
N LEU A 211 -2.91 3.71 21.55
CA LEU A 211 -4.32 3.55 21.95
C LEU A 211 -5.29 3.94 20.83
N GLU A 212 -5.05 5.08 20.17
CA GLU A 212 -5.89 5.56 19.07
C GLU A 212 -5.95 4.58 17.91
N ARG A 213 -4.92 3.75 17.72
CA ARG A 213 -4.87 2.76 16.65
C ARG A 213 -5.31 1.37 17.08
N GLY A 214 -4.94 0.95 18.28
CA GLY A 214 -5.16 -0.42 18.72
C GLY A 214 -6.47 -0.66 19.47
N VAL A 215 -7.16 0.39 19.94
CA VAL A 215 -8.45 0.24 20.63
C VAL A 215 -9.55 0.91 19.82
N SER A 216 -10.43 0.09 19.25
CA SER A 216 -11.64 0.56 18.59
C SER A 216 -12.73 0.75 19.66
N LEU A 217 -13.32 1.94 19.79
CA LEU A 217 -14.41 2.18 20.77
C LEU A 217 -15.78 1.83 20.18
N ASN A 218 -15.82 0.86 19.25
CA ASN A 218 -17.00 0.59 18.45
C ASN A 218 -17.89 -0.50 19.06
N SER A 219 -17.43 -1.22 20.09
CA SER A 219 -18.24 -2.19 20.84
C SER A 219 -18.51 -1.77 22.28
N GLU A 220 -19.70 -2.10 22.81
CA GLU A 220 -20.03 -1.90 24.22
C GLU A 220 -19.08 -2.64 25.18
N ARG A 221 -18.48 -3.75 24.72
CA ARG A 221 -17.48 -4.52 25.47
C ARG A 221 -16.22 -3.68 25.69
N GLU A 222 -15.66 -3.12 24.63
CA GLU A 222 -14.44 -2.30 24.67
C GLU A 222 -14.66 -1.01 25.48
N ILE A 223 -15.83 -0.36 25.33
CA ILE A 223 -16.20 0.83 26.13
C ILE A 223 -16.28 0.50 27.64
N LYS A 224 -16.79 -0.68 28.00
CA LYS A 224 -16.87 -1.12 29.40
C LYS A 224 -15.49 -1.47 29.97
N GLN A 225 -14.58 -2.01 29.15
CA GLN A 225 -13.24 -2.42 29.56
C GLN A 225 -12.25 -1.24 29.67
N VAL A 226 -12.30 -0.25 28.77
CA VAL A 226 -11.50 1.00 28.91
C VAL A 226 -11.86 1.74 30.22
N ARG A 227 -13.14 1.75 30.60
CA ARG A 227 -13.59 2.31 31.89
C ARG A 227 -13.10 1.55 33.13
N TYR A 228 -12.60 0.33 32.97
CA TYR A 228 -11.96 -0.46 34.02
C TYR A 228 -10.47 -0.09 34.15
N CYS A 229 -9.79 0.13 33.03
CA CYS A 229 -8.41 0.61 32.97
C CYS A 229 -8.21 2.02 33.55
N ASP A 230 -9.21 2.91 33.46
CA ASP A 230 -9.20 4.24 34.11
C ASP A 230 -9.26 4.20 35.65
N ARG A 231 -9.52 3.03 36.26
CA ARG A 231 -9.67 2.86 37.72
C ARG A 231 -8.47 2.23 38.42
N VAL A 232 -7.45 1.80 37.67
CA VAL A 232 -6.21 1.16 38.16
C VAL A 232 -5.06 2.14 37.98
#